data_AF-A0A7X0QQ47-F1
#
_entry.id   AF-A0A7X0QQ47-F1
#
_cell.length_a   1.000
_cell.length_b   1.000
_cell.length_c   1.000
_cell.angle_alpha   90.00
_cell.angle_beta   90.00
_cell.angle_gamma   90.00
#
_symmetry.space_group_name_H-M   'P 1'
#
loop_
_entity.id
_entity.type
_entity.pdbx_description
1 polymer ?
#
loop_
_entity_poly.entity_id
_entity_poly.type
_entity_poly.pdbx_seq_one_letter_code
_entity_poly.pdbx_strand_id
1 'polypeptide(L)'
;MNSTAKTLLALGFATALAACSNPDQAANSAQDAAESASEAHQAAQNASATGDMAATSSAQAAAGAADAAADAAAHIAGQVDTGDELTRRDDLADAAEKAADAAEQAQDAAEEATAAADGKNNTDGN
;
A
#
# COMPACT_ATOMS: atom_id res chain seq x y z
N MET A 1 -21.08 -4.45 -22.93
CA MET A 1 -21.67 -3.39 -22.08
C MET A 1 -20.57 -2.84 -21.20
N ASN A 2 -20.27 -1.56 -21.39
CA ASN A 2 -19.71 -0.58 -20.44
C ASN A 2 -18.39 -0.89 -19.71
N SER A 3 -17.29 -0.44 -20.33
CA SER A 3 -15.94 -0.29 -19.77
C SER A 3 -15.79 0.87 -18.77
N THR A 4 -16.74 1.02 -17.83
CA THR A 4 -16.85 2.25 -17.01
C THR A 4 -15.98 2.27 -15.74
N ALA A 5 -15.11 1.29 -15.51
CA ALA A 5 -14.31 1.23 -14.27
C ALA A 5 -12.82 1.56 -14.45
N LYS A 6 -12.36 2.04 -15.62
CA LYS A 6 -10.92 2.16 -15.92
C LYS A 6 -10.21 3.43 -15.43
N THR A 7 -10.86 4.40 -14.76
CA THR A 7 -10.17 5.69 -14.53
C THR A 7 -10.69 6.53 -13.36
N LEU A 8 -10.87 5.96 -12.16
CA LEU A 8 -11.21 6.75 -10.96
C LEU A 8 -10.42 6.36 -9.70
N LEU A 9 -9.14 5.98 -9.81
CA LEU A 9 -8.22 6.18 -8.68
C LEU A 9 -7.46 7.48 -8.92
N ALA A 10 -8.14 8.58 -8.64
CA ALA A 10 -7.52 9.88 -8.46
C ALA A 10 -7.56 10.19 -6.97
N LEU A 11 -6.64 9.60 -6.21
CA LEU A 11 -6.41 9.96 -4.81
C LEU A 11 -5.05 10.64 -4.71
N GLY A 12 -5.00 11.89 -5.19
CA GLY A 12 -4.00 12.81 -4.68
C GLY A 12 -4.43 13.27 -3.30
N PHE A 13 -3.49 13.34 -2.35
CA PHE A 13 -3.33 14.38 -1.31
C PHE A 13 -2.58 13.82 -0.09
N ALA A 14 -1.28 14.10 0.06
CA ALA A 14 -0.65 14.41 1.36
C ALA A 14 0.88 14.62 1.32
N THR A 15 1.44 15.44 0.42
CA THR A 15 2.88 15.83 0.53
C THR A 15 3.09 17.17 1.27
N ALA A 16 2.11 17.63 2.04
CA ALA A 16 2.09 19.00 2.55
C ALA A 16 2.84 19.26 3.87
N LEU A 17 3.55 18.32 4.50
CA LEU A 17 4.06 18.57 5.87
C LEU A 17 5.49 18.11 6.18
N ALA A 18 6.41 18.22 5.23
CA ALA A 18 7.85 17.99 5.45
C ALA A 18 8.57 19.09 6.27
N ALA A 19 7.94 19.66 7.31
CA ALA A 19 8.48 20.81 8.07
C ALA A 19 8.67 20.59 9.59
N CYS A 20 8.38 19.41 10.15
CA CYS A 20 8.69 19.10 11.56
C CYS A 20 9.35 17.72 11.67
N SER A 21 10.55 17.64 12.25
CA SER A 21 11.44 16.49 12.19
C SER A 21 11.27 15.49 13.35
N ASN A 22 11.34 14.20 13.00
CA ASN A 22 11.48 12.94 13.76
C ASN A 22 10.22 12.14 14.20
N PRO A 23 9.18 12.70 14.85
CA PRO A 23 7.95 11.95 15.13
C PRO A 23 6.97 11.94 13.96
N ASP A 24 6.95 13.01 13.16
CA ASP A 24 6.08 13.12 11.99
C ASP A 24 6.49 12.15 10.87
N GLN A 25 7.78 11.78 10.75
CA GLN A 25 8.24 10.86 9.71
C GLN A 25 7.65 9.46 9.90
N ALA A 26 7.75 8.88 11.11
CA ALA A 26 7.18 7.57 11.38
C ALA A 26 5.66 7.56 11.25
N ALA A 27 5.00 8.65 11.68
CA ALA A 27 3.57 8.82 11.49
C ALA A 27 3.18 8.93 10.01
N ASN A 28 3.95 9.68 9.20
CA ASN A 28 3.72 9.81 7.77
C ASN A 28 3.94 8.47 7.06
N SER A 29 5.03 7.77 7.36
CA SER A 29 5.27 6.41 6.82
C SER A 29 4.16 5.43 7.20
N ALA A 30 3.61 5.54 8.42
CA ALA A 30 2.45 4.72 8.80
C ALA A 30 1.19 5.07 8.03
N GLN A 31 0.97 6.36 7.71
CA GLN A 31 -0.13 6.78 6.85
C GLN A 31 0.08 6.31 5.41
N ASP A 32 1.27 6.51 4.85
CA ASP A 32 1.63 6.08 3.50
C ASP A 32 1.44 4.55 3.37
N ALA A 33 1.88 3.77 4.36
CA ALA A 33 1.68 2.32 4.39
C ALA A 33 0.19 1.92 4.44
N ALA A 34 -0.63 2.64 5.22
CA ALA A 34 -2.07 2.40 5.31
C ALA A 34 -2.81 2.79 4.01
N GLU A 35 -2.34 3.81 3.31
CA GLU A 35 -2.81 4.19 1.98
C GLU A 35 -2.46 3.09 0.96
N SER A 36 -1.19 2.65 0.91
CA SER A 36 -0.78 1.54 0.04
C SER A 36 -1.56 0.24 0.30
N ALA A 37 -1.84 -0.08 1.58
CA ALA A 37 -2.69 -1.22 1.91
C ALA A 37 -4.13 -1.05 1.37
N SER A 38 -4.70 0.15 1.51
CA SER A 38 -6.02 0.47 0.97
C SER A 38 -6.06 0.40 -0.56
N GLU A 39 -4.98 0.80 -1.24
CA GLU A 39 -4.85 0.70 -2.69
C GLU A 39 -4.67 -0.75 -3.14
N ALA A 40 -3.89 -1.55 -2.42
CA ALA A 40 -3.75 -3.00 -2.66
C ALA A 40 -5.09 -3.73 -2.54
N HIS A 41 -5.94 -3.37 -1.55
CA HIS A 41 -7.31 -3.89 -1.43
C HIS A 41 -8.20 -3.49 -2.60
N GLN A 42 -8.05 -2.27 -3.12
CA GLN A 42 -8.77 -1.84 -4.32
C GLN A 42 -8.31 -2.62 -5.55
N ALA A 43 -7.01 -2.85 -5.72
CA ALA A 43 -6.46 -3.71 -6.76
C ALA A 43 -7.01 -5.14 -6.65
N ALA A 44 -7.03 -5.74 -5.45
CA ALA A 44 -7.62 -7.06 -5.22
C ALA A 44 -9.10 -7.16 -5.57
N GLN A 45 -9.89 -6.12 -5.28
CA GLN A 45 -11.29 -6.02 -5.69
C GLN A 45 -11.43 -5.88 -7.21
N ASN A 46 -10.56 -5.10 -7.85
CA ASN A 46 -10.52 -4.96 -9.30
C ASN A 46 -10.16 -6.30 -9.97
N ALA A 47 -9.16 -7.02 -9.46
CA ALA A 47 -8.81 -8.37 -9.91
C ALA A 47 -9.99 -9.34 -9.77
N SER A 48 -10.71 -9.30 -8.65
CA SER A 48 -11.93 -10.09 -8.45
C SER A 48 -13.00 -9.79 -9.51
N ALA A 49 -13.14 -8.53 -9.91
CA ALA A 49 -14.08 -8.11 -10.95
C ALA A 49 -13.70 -8.60 -12.35
N THR A 50 -12.43 -8.94 -12.60
CA THR A 50 -12.00 -9.54 -13.88
C THR A 50 -12.43 -11.01 -14.03
N GLY A 51 -12.75 -11.68 -12.92
CA GLY A 51 -13.06 -13.11 -12.89
C GLY A 51 -11.85 -14.05 -12.91
N ASP A 52 -10.63 -13.52 -12.94
CA ASP A 52 -9.40 -14.32 -12.82
C ASP A 52 -9.12 -14.64 -11.34
N MET A 53 -9.40 -15.89 -10.95
CA MET A 53 -9.18 -16.37 -9.58
C MET A 53 -7.71 -16.39 -9.17
N ALA A 54 -6.77 -16.58 -10.10
CA ALA A 54 -5.35 -16.61 -9.79
C ALA A 54 -4.84 -15.20 -9.49
N ALA A 55 -5.20 -14.21 -10.33
CA ALA A 55 -4.87 -12.82 -10.08
C ALA A 55 -5.55 -12.28 -8.82
N THR A 56 -6.81 -12.67 -8.59
CA THR A 56 -7.53 -12.35 -7.35
C THR A 56 -6.79 -12.86 -6.13
N SER A 57 -6.38 -14.13 -6.13
CA SER A 57 -5.65 -14.71 -5.00
C SER A 57 -4.29 -14.06 -4.79
N SER A 58 -3.57 -13.71 -5.86
CA SER A 58 -2.29 -13.00 -5.76
C SER A 58 -2.48 -11.58 -5.21
N ALA A 59 -3.43 -10.82 -5.73
CA ALA A 59 -3.72 -9.47 -5.28
C ALA A 59 -4.24 -9.44 -3.83
N GLN A 60 -5.05 -10.42 -3.41
CA GLN A 60 -5.46 -10.57 -2.01
C GLN A 60 -4.28 -10.90 -1.08
N ALA A 61 -3.36 -11.75 -1.51
CA ALA A 61 -2.16 -12.06 -0.72
C ALA A 61 -1.26 -10.82 -0.57
N ALA A 62 -1.15 -10.04 -1.64
CA ALA A 62 -0.41 -8.79 -1.66
C ALA A 62 -1.07 -7.72 -0.77
N ALA A 63 -2.40 -7.56 -0.82
CA ALA A 63 -3.15 -6.70 0.09
C ALA A 63 -2.94 -7.09 1.56
N GLY A 64 -2.95 -8.39 1.88
CA GLY A 64 -2.65 -8.86 3.23
C GLY A 64 -1.21 -8.59 3.68
N ALA A 65 -0.25 -8.58 2.75
CA ALA A 65 1.13 -8.19 3.04
C ALA A 65 1.25 -6.68 3.30
N ALA A 66 0.54 -5.87 2.51
CA ALA A 66 0.47 -4.42 2.70
C ALA A 66 -0.20 -4.06 4.05
N ASP A 67 -1.29 -4.74 4.44
CA ASP A 67 -1.91 -4.59 5.77
C ASP A 67 -0.91 -4.89 6.90
N ALA A 68 -0.19 -6.00 6.81
CA ALA A 68 0.79 -6.38 7.83
C ALA A 68 1.93 -5.35 7.94
N ALA A 69 2.32 -4.77 6.81
CA ALA A 69 3.34 -3.72 6.76
C ALA A 69 2.79 -2.39 7.34
N ALA A 70 1.55 -2.02 7.04
CA ALA A 70 0.87 -0.87 7.62
C ALA A 70 0.70 -0.99 9.13
N ASP A 71 0.30 -2.17 9.63
CA ASP A 71 0.23 -2.46 11.06
C ASP A 71 1.59 -2.33 11.75
N ALA A 72 2.66 -2.81 11.10
CA ALA A 72 4.02 -2.66 11.60
C ALA A 72 4.43 -1.17 11.68
N ALA A 73 4.18 -0.40 10.62
CA ALA A 73 4.46 1.03 10.58
C ALA A 73 3.68 1.80 11.67
N ALA A 74 2.39 1.50 11.84
CA ALA A 74 1.55 2.09 12.88
C ALA A 74 2.03 1.72 14.30
N HIS A 75 2.45 0.48 14.51
CA HIS A 75 3.01 0.04 15.80
C HIS A 75 4.32 0.75 16.12
N ILE A 76 5.16 1.00 15.13
CA ILE A 76 6.42 1.73 15.26
C ILE A 76 6.15 3.21 15.54
N ALA A 77 5.24 3.84 14.79
CA ALA A 77 4.82 5.23 15.02
C ALA A 77 4.28 5.45 16.44
N GLY A 78 3.49 4.51 16.96
CA GLY A 78 3.00 4.55 18.34
C GLY A 78 4.10 4.42 19.41
N GLN A 79 5.25 3.79 19.07
CA GLN A 79 6.40 3.71 19.97
C GLN A 79 7.26 4.97 19.98
N VAL A 80 7.34 5.69 18.85
CA VAL A 80 8.09 6.96 18.73
C VAL A 80 7.59 8.01 19.73
N ASP A 81 6.28 8.04 19.99
CA ASP A 81 5.65 8.95 20.95
C ASP A 81 6.07 8.66 22.42
N THR A 82 6.51 7.43 22.70
CA THR A 82 6.92 6.99 24.06
C THR A 82 8.44 7.00 24.31
N GLY A 83 9.25 7.24 23.27
CA GLY A 83 10.70 7.22 23.35
C GLY A 83 11.32 8.60 23.65
N ASP A 84 12.01 8.73 24.78
CA ASP A 84 12.76 9.94 25.19
C ASP A 84 14.16 10.06 24.54
N GLU A 85 14.66 8.99 23.89
CA GLU A 85 15.99 8.94 23.28
C GLU A 85 15.95 9.21 21.76
N LEU A 86 16.66 10.26 21.32
CA LEU A 86 16.72 10.67 19.90
C LEU A 86 17.19 9.55 18.96
N THR A 87 18.22 8.79 19.35
CA THR A 87 18.75 7.67 18.54
C THR A 87 17.73 6.56 18.34
N ARG A 88 16.89 6.29 19.35
CA ARG A 88 15.82 5.29 19.23
C ARG A 88 14.68 5.80 18.34
N ARG A 89 14.42 7.11 18.30
CA ARG A 89 13.45 7.69 17.36
C ARG A 89 13.91 7.57 15.91
N ASP A 90 15.19 7.79 15.62
CA ASP A 90 15.74 7.62 14.27
C ASP A 90 15.64 6.15 13.80
N ASP A 91 16.04 5.20 14.66
CA ASP A 91 15.92 3.77 14.35
C ASP A 91 14.46 3.34 14.10
N LEU A 92 13.51 3.92 14.84
CA LEU A 92 12.08 3.68 14.66
C LEU A 92 11.57 4.33 13.37
N ALA A 93 11.97 5.57 13.05
CA ALA A 93 11.60 6.22 11.79
C ALA A 93 12.08 5.42 10.57
N ASP A 94 13.33 4.97 10.57
CA ASP A 94 13.89 4.08 9.53
C ASP A 94 13.14 2.75 9.43
N ALA A 95 12.64 2.22 10.56
CA ALA A 95 11.87 0.99 10.57
C ALA A 95 10.45 1.20 10.01
N ALA A 96 9.83 2.35 10.31
CA ALA A 96 8.53 2.72 9.75
C ALA A 96 8.62 2.96 8.24
N GLU A 97 9.69 3.60 7.76
CA GLU A 97 9.97 3.80 6.34
C GLU A 97 10.11 2.46 5.59
N LYS A 98 10.91 1.52 6.13
CA LYS A 98 11.01 0.17 5.55
C LYS A 98 9.68 -0.59 5.52
N ALA A 99 8.81 -0.33 6.48
CA ALA A 99 7.47 -0.91 6.50
C ALA A 99 6.58 -0.26 5.43
N ALA A 100 6.65 1.06 5.25
CA ALA A 100 5.98 1.75 4.14
C ALA A 100 6.45 1.25 2.77
N ASP A 101 7.77 1.15 2.56
CA ASP A 101 8.35 0.59 1.32
C ASP A 101 7.87 -0.84 1.03
N ALA A 102 7.67 -1.63 2.09
CA ALA A 102 7.15 -2.99 1.95
C ALA A 102 5.65 -3.00 1.60
N ALA A 103 4.87 -2.05 2.14
CA ALA A 103 3.47 -1.86 1.78
C ALA A 103 3.33 -1.42 0.32
N GLU A 104 4.16 -0.48 -0.14
CA GLU A 104 4.19 0.01 -1.53
C GLU A 104 4.58 -1.13 -2.50
N GLN A 105 5.62 -1.91 -2.20
CA GLN A 105 5.97 -3.08 -3.01
C GLN A 105 4.84 -4.11 -3.09
N ALA A 106 4.11 -4.30 -1.98
CA ALA A 106 2.97 -5.20 -1.95
C ALA A 106 1.78 -4.63 -2.76
N GLN A 107 1.54 -3.32 -2.70
CA GLN A 107 0.59 -2.65 -3.57
C GLN A 107 0.95 -2.85 -5.05
N ASP A 108 2.18 -2.56 -5.45
CA ASP A 108 2.65 -2.73 -6.82
C ASP A 108 2.42 -4.16 -7.31
N ALA A 109 2.71 -5.16 -6.47
CA ALA A 109 2.44 -6.56 -6.78
C ALA A 109 0.95 -6.86 -6.98
N ALA A 110 0.06 -6.22 -6.21
CA ALA A 110 -1.39 -6.35 -6.37
C ALA A 110 -1.88 -5.71 -7.67
N GLU A 111 -1.33 -4.55 -8.02
CA GLU A 111 -1.62 -3.85 -9.27
C GLU A 111 -1.12 -4.62 -10.49
N GLU A 112 0.11 -5.14 -10.44
CA GLU A 112 0.66 -5.99 -11.51
C GLU A 112 -0.16 -7.26 -11.72
N ALA A 113 -0.59 -7.92 -10.63
CA ALA A 113 -1.46 -9.09 -10.73
C ALA A 113 -2.79 -8.75 -11.42
N THR A 114 -3.37 -7.59 -11.09
CA THR A 114 -4.61 -7.09 -11.71
C THR A 114 -4.40 -6.75 -13.19
N ALA A 115 -3.32 -6.04 -13.51
CA ALA A 115 -2.97 -5.66 -14.87
C ALA A 115 -2.69 -6.88 -15.74
N ALA A 116 -2.02 -7.90 -15.20
CA ALA A 116 -1.77 -9.17 -15.88
C ALA A 116 -3.08 -9.91 -16.21
N ALA A 117 -4.06 -9.92 -15.30
CA ALA A 117 -5.38 -10.49 -15.56
C ALA A 117 -6.17 -9.74 -16.64
N ASP A 118 -6.19 -8.41 -16.58
CA ASP A 118 -6.87 -7.58 -17.59
C ASP A 118 -6.20 -7.71 -18.98
N GLY A 119 -4.87 -7.80 -19.01
CA GLY A 119 -4.11 -8.08 -20.23
C GLY A 119 -4.44 -9.44 -20.84
N LYS A 120 -4.53 -10.49 -20.01
CA LYS A 120 -4.81 -11.87 -20.47
C LYS A 120 -6.20 -11.99 -21.09
N ASN A 121 -7.20 -11.37 -20.46
CA ASN A 121 -8.57 -11.32 -20.94
C ASN A 121 -8.71 -10.58 -22.30
N ASN A 122 -7.74 -9.74 -22.66
CA ASN A 122 -7.74 -8.98 -23.91
C ASN A 122 -6.92 -9.65 -25.04
N THR A 123 -6.01 -10.58 -24.72
CA THR A 123 -5.25 -11.38 -25.71
C THR A 123 -5.94 -12.70 -26.10
N ASP A 124 -6.81 -13.25 -25.26
CA ASP A 124 -7.53 -14.51 -25.55
C ASP A 124 -8.80 -14.30 -26.41
N GLY A 125 -9.00 -13.07 -26.89
CA GLY A 125 -10.16 -12.63 -27.67
C GLY A 125 -9.95 -12.50 -29.18
N ASN A 126 -8.95 -13.16 -29.79
CA ASN A 126 -8.78 -13.13 -31.26
C ASN A 126 -8.33 -14.47 -31.85
#